data_AF-A0A959N8K7-F1
#
_entry.id   AF-A0A959N8K7-F1
#
_cell.length_a   1.000
_cell.length_b   1.000
_cell.length_c   1.000
_cell.angle_alpha   90.00
_cell.angle_beta   90.00
_cell.angle_gamma   90.00
#
_symmetry.space_group_name_H-M   'P 1'
#
loop_
_entity.id
_entity.type
_entity.pdbx_description
1 polymer ?
#
loop_
_entity_poly.entity_id
_entity_poly.type
_entity_poly.pdbx_seq_one_letter_code
_entity_poly.pdbx_strand_id
1 'polypeptide(L)'
;KGYGESVGSMIENEGVNIPSEYEINEIVKNYKNDYEKSAAAIDLLDIIKKFEISSGWMEIKFPFKKYCVQAAAYRLGIPFTSHPMIGHDIIYTHPINHGAAIGRAALRDFLTFAHSVNKLENGVYMSIGSAVMSPMIFEKSLSMSQNLHIQNGGHINNHYMLIVDLADATWDWSQGEPPMTNPAYYLRYLKTFNRMGGTMKYLSTDNRDFLLALYQNLNK
;
A
#
# COMPACT_ATOMS: atom_id res chain seq x y z
N LYS A 1 -13.06 -3.61 0.86
CA LYS A 1 -11.78 -3.88 0.18
C LYS A 1 -10.98 -2.60 0.06
N GLY A 2 -9.67 -2.65 0.22
CA GLY A 2 -8.80 -1.54 -0.14
C GLY A 2 -8.47 -1.55 -1.65
N TYR A 3 -7.62 -0.63 -2.11
CA TYR A 3 -7.32 -0.47 -3.53
C TYR A 3 -6.59 -1.70 -4.08
N GLY A 4 -5.55 -2.13 -3.35
CA GLY A 4 -4.72 -3.28 -3.67
C GLY A 4 -5.52 -4.57 -3.80
N GLU A 5 -6.35 -4.85 -2.81
CA GLU A 5 -7.25 -6.01 -2.82
C GLU A 5 -8.30 -5.93 -3.96
N SER A 6 -8.86 -4.75 -4.23
CA SER A 6 -9.90 -4.59 -5.26
C SER A 6 -9.35 -4.89 -6.66
N VAL A 7 -8.17 -4.37 -6.98
CA VAL A 7 -7.51 -4.64 -8.27
C VAL A 7 -7.04 -6.10 -8.35
N GLY A 8 -6.49 -6.66 -7.27
CA GLY A 8 -6.12 -8.08 -7.23
C GLY A 8 -7.31 -9.00 -7.47
N SER A 9 -8.45 -8.70 -6.85
CA SER A 9 -9.72 -9.41 -7.05
C SER A 9 -10.24 -9.29 -8.48
N MET A 10 -10.17 -8.12 -9.09
CA MET A 10 -10.56 -7.90 -10.49
C MET A 10 -9.68 -8.72 -11.46
N ILE A 11 -8.36 -8.73 -11.25
CA ILE A 11 -7.42 -9.47 -12.10
C ILE A 11 -7.63 -10.98 -11.97
N GLU A 12 -7.76 -11.47 -10.74
CA GLU A 12 -7.91 -12.91 -10.50
C GLU A 12 -9.23 -13.45 -11.07
N ASN A 13 -10.31 -12.70 -10.87
CA ASN A 13 -11.66 -13.07 -11.31
C ASN A 13 -11.94 -12.70 -12.78
N GLU A 14 -11.02 -11.99 -13.46
CA GLU A 14 -11.15 -11.55 -14.86
C GLU A 14 -12.39 -10.70 -15.13
N GLY A 15 -12.67 -9.79 -14.21
CA GLY A 15 -13.77 -8.86 -14.34
C GLY A 15 -14.26 -8.33 -13.01
N VAL A 16 -15.32 -7.52 -13.11
CA VAL A 16 -16.00 -6.93 -11.97
C VAL A 16 -17.51 -7.05 -12.15
N ASN A 17 -18.23 -7.27 -11.06
CA ASN A 17 -19.68 -7.20 -11.07
C ASN A 17 -20.11 -5.74 -10.84
N ILE A 18 -20.81 -5.16 -11.81
CA ILE A 18 -21.43 -3.83 -11.69
C ILE A 18 -22.84 -4.01 -11.12
N PRO A 19 -23.14 -3.49 -9.91
CA PRO A 19 -24.46 -3.64 -9.32
C PRO A 19 -25.51 -2.88 -10.14
N SER A 20 -26.73 -3.42 -10.17
CA SER A 20 -27.90 -2.74 -10.72
C SER A 20 -28.28 -1.52 -9.86
N GLU A 21 -28.99 -0.57 -10.48
CA GLU A 21 -29.56 0.57 -9.76
C GLU A 21 -30.48 0.14 -8.61
N TYR A 22 -31.21 -0.96 -8.77
CA TYR A 22 -32.04 -1.53 -7.70
C TYR A 22 -31.18 -1.96 -6.50
N GLU A 23 -30.11 -2.73 -6.72
CA GLU A 23 -29.21 -3.18 -5.65
C GLU A 23 -28.53 -2.01 -4.93
N ILE A 24 -28.10 -0.99 -5.69
CA ILE A 24 -27.55 0.24 -5.12
C ILE A 24 -28.60 0.94 -4.24
N ASN A 25 -29.84 1.11 -4.75
CA ASN A 25 -30.90 1.77 -4.00
C ASN A 25 -31.24 1.02 -2.70
N GLU A 26 -31.19 -0.31 -2.69
CA GLU A 26 -31.37 -1.09 -1.46
C GLU A 26 -30.23 -0.87 -0.46
N ILE A 27 -28.98 -0.72 -0.91
CA ILE A 27 -27.86 -0.34 -0.03
C ILE A 27 -28.14 1.04 0.60
N VAL A 28 -28.56 2.01 -0.22
CA VAL A 28 -28.80 3.39 0.22
C VAL A 28 -29.99 3.49 1.16
N LYS A 29 -31.09 2.78 0.92
CA LYS A 29 -32.24 2.75 1.85
C LYS A 29 -31.83 2.27 3.25
N ASN A 30 -30.82 1.40 3.32
CA ASN A 30 -30.26 0.87 4.56
C ASN A 30 -29.11 1.72 5.14
N TYR A 31 -29.01 3.00 4.79
CA TYR A 31 -27.91 3.88 5.20
C TYR A 31 -27.66 4.00 6.70
N LYS A 32 -28.69 3.83 7.53
CA LYS A 32 -28.55 3.85 8.98
C LYS A 32 -27.66 2.73 9.53
N ASN A 33 -27.49 1.63 8.77
CA ASN A 33 -26.62 0.52 9.15
C ASN A 33 -25.15 0.79 8.78
N ASP A 34 -24.92 1.48 7.66
CA ASP A 34 -23.58 1.80 7.17
C ASP A 34 -23.61 3.04 6.27
N TYR A 35 -23.33 4.19 6.88
CA TYR A 35 -23.31 5.48 6.19
C TYR A 35 -22.21 5.54 5.11
N GLU A 36 -21.03 4.94 5.37
CA GLU A 36 -19.90 5.00 4.44
C GLU A 36 -20.18 4.17 3.19
N LYS A 37 -20.71 2.96 3.36
CA LYS A 37 -21.10 2.10 2.25
C LYS A 37 -22.20 2.73 1.41
N SER A 38 -23.14 3.43 2.03
CA SER A 38 -24.23 4.11 1.32
C SER A 38 -23.73 5.30 0.53
N ALA A 39 -22.81 6.09 1.08
CA ALA A 39 -22.14 7.16 0.34
C ALA A 39 -21.35 6.60 -0.85
N ALA A 40 -20.60 5.51 -0.66
CA ALA A 40 -19.87 4.85 -1.74
C ALA A 40 -20.80 4.28 -2.83
N ALA A 41 -21.99 3.79 -2.45
CA ALA A 41 -22.99 3.31 -3.40
C ALA A 41 -23.58 4.45 -4.24
N ILE A 42 -23.87 5.60 -3.63
CA ILE A 42 -24.33 6.80 -4.37
C ILE A 42 -23.26 7.32 -5.32
N ASP A 43 -22.00 7.41 -4.88
CA ASP A 43 -20.89 7.81 -5.75
C ASP A 43 -20.77 6.88 -6.97
N LEU A 44 -20.94 5.56 -6.77
CA LEU A 44 -20.94 4.60 -7.88
C LEU A 44 -22.15 4.78 -8.81
N LEU A 45 -23.33 5.06 -8.26
CA LEU A 45 -24.54 5.31 -9.06
C LEU A 45 -24.37 6.51 -9.98
N ASP A 46 -23.81 7.62 -9.47
CA ASP A 46 -23.52 8.80 -10.27
C ASP A 46 -22.62 8.46 -11.47
N ILE A 47 -21.54 7.71 -11.22
CA ILE A 47 -20.64 7.25 -12.28
C ILE A 47 -21.35 6.33 -13.28
N ILE A 48 -22.15 5.36 -12.81
CA ILE A 48 -22.91 4.46 -13.68
C ILE A 48 -23.86 5.26 -14.59
N LYS A 49 -24.58 6.24 -14.04
CA LYS A 49 -25.53 7.06 -14.79
C LYS A 49 -24.84 8.00 -15.77
N LYS A 50 -23.77 8.67 -15.33
CA LYS A 50 -23.03 9.64 -16.14
C LYS A 50 -22.32 9.02 -17.34
N PHE A 51 -21.83 7.78 -17.19
CA PHE A 51 -21.09 7.08 -18.24
C PHE A 51 -21.88 5.91 -18.87
N GLU A 52 -23.18 5.82 -18.59
CA GLU A 52 -24.08 4.80 -19.14
C GLU A 52 -23.55 3.36 -19.00
N ILE A 53 -22.97 3.05 -17.83
CA ILE A 53 -22.34 1.75 -17.57
C ILE A 53 -23.42 0.69 -17.37
N SER A 54 -23.35 -0.40 -18.14
CA SER A 54 -24.27 -1.53 -17.99
C SER A 54 -24.03 -2.29 -16.69
N SER A 55 -25.11 -2.63 -15.98
CA SER A 55 -25.07 -3.52 -14.82
C SER A 55 -24.79 -4.97 -15.22
N GLY A 56 -24.29 -5.76 -14.27
CA GLY A 56 -23.97 -7.17 -14.45
C GLY A 56 -22.46 -7.41 -14.51
N TRP A 57 -22.07 -8.58 -15.02
CA TRP A 57 -20.67 -8.94 -15.12
C TRP A 57 -19.99 -8.17 -16.26
N MET A 58 -18.96 -7.40 -15.91
CA MET A 58 -18.05 -6.77 -16.86
C MET A 58 -16.78 -7.62 -16.95
N GLU A 59 -16.67 -8.40 -18.03
CA GLU A 59 -15.49 -9.23 -18.30
C GLU A 59 -14.28 -8.37 -18.67
N ILE A 60 -13.14 -8.66 -18.05
CA ILE A 60 -11.85 -8.04 -18.35
C ILE A 60 -10.81 -9.16 -18.42
N LYS A 61 -10.31 -9.46 -19.62
CA LYS A 61 -9.34 -10.54 -19.82
C LYS A 61 -7.96 -10.15 -19.34
N PHE A 62 -7.33 -11.02 -18.54
CA PHE A 62 -5.96 -10.83 -18.08
C PHE A 62 -5.08 -12.02 -18.49
N PRO A 63 -4.59 -12.07 -19.75
CA PRO A 63 -3.86 -13.22 -20.31
C PRO A 63 -2.63 -13.65 -19.48
N PHE A 64 -2.07 -12.71 -18.71
CA PHE A 64 -0.87 -12.91 -17.91
C PHE A 64 -1.14 -12.89 -16.39
N LYS A 65 -2.38 -13.09 -15.93
CA LYS A 65 -2.74 -13.02 -14.50
C LYS A 65 -1.91 -13.95 -13.60
N LYS A 66 -1.45 -15.09 -14.13
CA LYS A 66 -0.55 -16.03 -13.42
C LYS A 66 0.78 -15.41 -12.98
N TYR A 67 1.23 -14.34 -13.64
CA TYR A 67 2.47 -13.61 -13.30
C TYR A 67 2.20 -12.35 -12.48
N CYS A 68 0.94 -12.02 -12.18
CA CYS A 68 0.58 -10.83 -11.43
C CYS A 68 0.70 -11.08 -9.93
N VAL A 69 1.63 -10.38 -9.27
CA VAL A 69 1.84 -10.46 -7.81
C VAL A 69 0.57 -10.11 -7.03
N GLN A 70 -0.17 -9.11 -7.50
CA GLN A 70 -1.38 -8.63 -6.84
C GLN A 70 -2.55 -9.63 -6.94
N ALA A 71 -2.68 -10.31 -8.08
CA ALA A 71 -3.64 -11.40 -8.25
C ALA A 71 -3.25 -12.62 -7.39
N ALA A 72 -1.96 -12.96 -7.35
CA ALA A 72 -1.44 -14.01 -6.50
C ALA A 72 -1.69 -13.73 -5.00
N ALA A 73 -1.48 -12.49 -4.56
CA ALA A 73 -1.76 -12.08 -3.19
C ALA A 73 -3.24 -12.24 -2.84
N TYR A 74 -4.14 -11.81 -3.72
CA TYR A 74 -5.59 -12.02 -3.55
C TYR A 74 -5.95 -13.51 -3.47
N ARG A 75 -5.45 -14.33 -4.42
CA ARG A 75 -5.67 -15.79 -4.45
C ARG A 75 -5.19 -16.48 -3.16
N LEU A 76 -4.09 -16.02 -2.59
CA LEU A 76 -3.48 -16.61 -1.39
C LEU A 76 -3.99 -15.98 -0.07
N GLY A 77 -4.88 -14.99 -0.12
CA GLY A 77 -5.34 -14.27 1.07
C GLY A 77 -4.24 -13.46 1.77
N ILE A 78 -3.18 -13.08 1.04
CA ILE A 78 -2.08 -12.26 1.57
C ILE A 78 -2.43 -10.78 1.39
N PRO A 79 -2.35 -9.95 2.45
CA PRO A 79 -2.59 -8.51 2.32
C PRO A 79 -1.65 -7.88 1.30
N PHE A 80 -2.22 -7.25 0.27
CA PHE A 80 -1.50 -6.42 -0.69
C PHE A 80 -2.16 -5.04 -0.72
N THR A 81 -1.39 -4.02 -0.36
CA THR A 81 -1.88 -2.64 -0.27
C THR A 81 -1.27 -1.80 -1.37
N SER A 82 -2.06 -0.87 -1.92
CA SER A 82 -1.63 0.11 -2.90
C SER A 82 -2.01 1.50 -2.40
N HIS A 83 -1.05 2.42 -2.42
CA HIS A 83 -1.21 3.74 -1.84
C HIS A 83 -1.18 4.80 -2.96
N PRO A 84 -2.32 5.10 -3.59
CA PRO A 84 -2.36 6.02 -4.72
C PRO A 84 -2.05 7.46 -4.32
N MET A 85 -1.41 8.20 -5.21
CA MET A 85 -0.89 9.55 -4.98
C MET A 85 -1.10 10.46 -6.20
N ILE A 86 -1.71 11.63 -5.95
CA ILE A 86 -1.88 12.69 -6.95
C ILE A 86 -0.50 13.18 -7.38
N GLY A 87 -0.28 13.27 -8.69
CA GLY A 87 1.01 13.63 -9.29
C GLY A 87 1.96 12.45 -9.54
N HIS A 88 1.61 11.25 -9.06
CA HIS A 88 2.35 10.01 -9.33
C HIS A 88 1.57 9.09 -10.26
N ASP A 89 0.30 8.80 -9.92
CA ASP A 89 -0.47 7.83 -10.67
C ASP A 89 -1.16 8.44 -11.89
N ILE A 90 -1.08 7.76 -13.03
CA ILE A 90 -1.76 8.17 -14.26
C ILE A 90 -3.28 8.06 -14.16
N ILE A 91 -3.81 7.29 -13.20
CA ILE A 91 -5.26 7.08 -13.04
C ILE A 91 -6.02 8.40 -12.83
N TYR A 92 -5.38 9.41 -12.25
CA TYR A 92 -5.99 10.72 -11.99
C TYR A 92 -6.34 11.49 -13.26
N THR A 93 -5.78 11.13 -14.43
CA THR A 93 -6.13 11.75 -15.71
C THR A 93 -7.29 11.05 -16.42
N HIS A 94 -7.80 9.94 -15.87
CA HIS A 94 -8.89 9.19 -16.49
C HIS A 94 -10.24 9.88 -16.26
N PRO A 95 -11.14 10.00 -17.27
CA PRO A 95 -12.42 10.70 -17.11
C PRO A 95 -13.35 10.16 -16.02
N ILE A 96 -13.25 8.85 -15.72
CA ILE A 96 -14.05 8.16 -14.69
C ILE A 96 -13.37 8.23 -13.30
N ASN A 97 -12.18 8.82 -13.18
CA ASN A 97 -11.47 8.93 -11.91
C ASN A 97 -12.34 9.59 -10.83
N HIS A 98 -12.50 8.92 -9.69
CA HIS A 98 -13.35 9.40 -8.60
C HIS A 98 -12.55 9.51 -7.29
N GLY A 99 -12.25 10.74 -6.88
CA GLY A 99 -11.38 11.03 -5.74
C GLY A 99 -11.85 10.39 -4.43
N ALA A 100 -13.16 10.42 -4.15
CA ALA A 100 -13.69 9.82 -2.93
C ALA A 100 -13.59 8.28 -2.93
N ALA A 101 -13.72 7.64 -4.09
CA ALA A 101 -13.61 6.19 -4.21
C ALA A 101 -12.15 5.75 -3.98
N ILE A 102 -11.22 6.44 -4.64
CA ILE A 102 -9.78 6.21 -4.49
C ILE A 102 -9.35 6.49 -3.05
N GLY A 103 -9.77 7.62 -2.47
CA GLY A 103 -9.42 7.99 -1.09
C GLY A 103 -9.91 6.97 -0.06
N ARG A 104 -11.16 6.49 -0.19
CA ARG A 104 -11.71 5.43 0.67
C ARG A 104 -10.94 4.11 0.53
N ALA A 105 -10.58 3.72 -0.69
CA ALA A 105 -9.82 2.50 -0.95
C ALA A 105 -8.37 2.60 -0.43
N ALA A 106 -7.73 3.76 -0.64
CA ALA A 106 -6.38 4.06 -0.18
C ALA A 106 -6.28 4.09 1.35
N LEU A 107 -7.27 4.66 2.04
CA LEU A 107 -7.30 4.69 3.50
C LEU A 107 -7.45 3.29 4.08
N ARG A 108 -8.30 2.44 3.49
CA ARG A 108 -8.43 1.03 3.89
C ARG A 108 -7.11 0.27 3.72
N ASP A 109 -6.41 0.49 2.62
CA ASP A 109 -5.09 -0.08 2.39
C ASP A 109 -4.05 0.43 3.39
N PHE A 110 -4.03 1.74 3.66
CA PHE A 110 -3.16 2.32 4.69
C PHE A 110 -3.39 1.72 6.07
N LEU A 111 -4.64 1.55 6.49
CA LEU A 111 -4.97 0.92 7.77
C LEU A 111 -4.63 -0.57 7.80
N THR A 112 -4.76 -1.29 6.68
CA THR A 112 -4.34 -2.70 6.55
C THR A 112 -2.83 -2.84 6.69
N PHE A 113 -2.08 -1.95 6.03
CA PHE A 113 -0.63 -1.87 6.16
C PHE A 113 -0.23 -1.50 7.59
N ALA A 114 -0.86 -0.49 8.20
CA ALA A 114 -0.62 -0.09 9.59
C ALA A 114 -0.91 -1.22 10.58
N HIS A 115 -1.96 -2.02 10.36
CA HIS A 115 -2.24 -3.20 11.16
C HIS A 115 -1.12 -4.25 11.08
N SER A 116 -0.48 -4.40 9.91
CA SER A 116 0.68 -5.28 9.74
C SER A 116 1.91 -4.72 10.48
N VAL A 117 2.15 -3.42 10.38
CA VAL A 117 3.22 -2.71 11.14
C VAL A 117 2.99 -2.79 12.65
N ASN A 118 1.75 -2.84 13.11
CA ASN A 118 1.44 -3.02 14.54
C ASN A 118 1.95 -4.35 15.13
N LYS A 119 2.32 -5.30 14.27
CA LYS A 119 2.89 -6.61 14.64
C LYS A 119 4.39 -6.70 14.34
N LEU A 120 5.05 -5.57 14.12
CA LEU A 120 6.44 -5.53 13.64
C LEU A 120 7.48 -5.80 14.73
N GLU A 121 7.13 -5.80 16.02
CA GLU A 121 8.08 -6.11 17.08
C GLU A 121 8.70 -7.50 16.88
N ASN A 122 10.04 -7.59 16.83
CA ASN A 122 10.85 -8.74 16.40
C ASN A 122 10.72 -9.13 14.91
N GLY A 123 10.22 -8.22 14.08
CA GLY A 123 9.96 -8.42 12.66
C GLY A 123 10.94 -7.70 11.74
N VAL A 124 10.71 -7.89 10.43
CA VAL A 124 11.52 -7.30 9.37
C VAL A 124 10.65 -6.42 8.47
N TYR A 125 11.14 -5.21 8.20
CA TYR A 125 10.62 -4.33 7.16
C TYR A 125 11.65 -4.19 6.04
N MET A 126 11.21 -4.30 4.79
CA MET A 126 12.06 -4.08 3.62
C MET A 126 11.48 -2.97 2.75
N SER A 127 12.27 -1.92 2.52
CA SER A 127 12.01 -0.91 1.50
C SER A 127 12.86 -1.23 0.28
N ILE A 128 12.25 -1.57 -0.85
CA ILE A 128 12.97 -1.98 -2.07
C ILE A 128 12.61 -1.00 -3.18
N GLY A 129 13.58 -0.18 -3.61
CA GLY A 129 13.44 0.76 -4.72
C GLY A 129 12.41 1.87 -4.49
N SER A 130 12.12 2.25 -3.25
CA SER A 130 11.11 3.26 -2.93
C SER A 130 11.62 4.37 -2.02
N ALA A 131 12.18 5.41 -2.62
CA ALA A 131 12.66 6.61 -1.92
C ALA A 131 11.54 7.58 -1.46
N VAL A 132 10.28 7.42 -1.91
CA VAL A 132 9.20 8.38 -1.60
C VAL A 132 8.08 7.74 -0.78
N MET A 133 7.39 6.73 -1.32
CA MET A 133 6.18 6.21 -0.69
C MET A 133 6.48 5.37 0.54
N SER A 134 7.37 4.39 0.42
CA SER A 134 7.79 3.49 1.50
C SER A 134 8.16 4.21 2.82
N PRO A 135 9.10 5.18 2.86
CA PRO A 135 9.40 5.87 4.12
C PRO A 135 8.19 6.62 4.67
N MET A 136 7.40 7.24 3.80
CA MET A 136 6.28 8.07 4.22
C MET A 136 5.13 7.25 4.78
N ILE A 137 4.71 6.16 4.14
CA ILE A 137 3.63 5.31 4.67
C ILE A 137 4.10 4.59 5.94
N PHE A 138 5.34 4.12 5.97
CA PHE A 138 5.89 3.37 7.10
C PHE A 138 6.01 4.23 8.35
N GLU A 139 6.48 5.48 8.23
CA GLU A 139 6.58 6.41 9.36
C GLU A 139 5.24 6.62 10.08
N LYS A 140 4.15 6.83 9.32
CA LYS A 140 2.83 7.10 9.88
C LYS A 140 2.22 5.83 10.47
N SER A 141 2.38 4.71 9.78
CA SER A 141 1.95 3.40 10.27
C SER A 141 2.67 3.00 11.57
N LEU A 142 3.98 3.20 11.64
CA LEU A 142 4.76 2.93 12.84
C LEU A 142 4.38 3.89 13.96
N SER A 143 4.22 5.17 13.68
CA SER A 143 3.79 6.15 14.69
C SER A 143 2.43 5.80 15.30
N MET A 144 1.44 5.42 14.47
CA MET A 144 0.14 4.94 14.94
C MET A 144 0.27 3.68 15.80
N SER A 145 1.05 2.71 15.33
CA SER A 145 1.27 1.44 16.02
C SER A 145 1.97 1.65 17.37
N GLN A 146 3.06 2.41 17.36
CA GLN A 146 3.85 2.76 18.53
C GLN A 146 3.00 3.43 19.62
N ASN A 147 2.13 4.36 19.22
CA ASN A 147 1.20 5.02 20.14
C ASN A 147 0.24 4.02 20.82
N LEU A 148 -0.29 3.04 20.07
CA LEU A 148 -1.14 1.99 20.63
C LEU A 148 -0.36 1.07 21.58
N HIS A 149 0.87 0.70 21.22
CA HIS A 149 1.73 -0.12 22.09
C HIS A 149 2.04 0.60 23.41
N ILE A 150 2.40 1.89 23.36
CA ILE A 150 2.68 2.70 24.56
C ILE A 150 1.47 2.75 25.49
N GLN A 151 0.26 2.97 24.94
CA GLN A 151 -0.97 2.98 25.73
C GLN A 151 -1.25 1.63 26.43
N ASN A 152 -0.76 0.53 25.86
CA ASN A 152 -0.87 -0.81 26.43
C ASN A 152 0.35 -1.23 27.27
N GLY A 153 1.26 -0.31 27.60
CA GLY A 153 2.46 -0.58 28.39
C GLY A 153 3.57 -1.33 27.64
N GLY A 154 3.50 -1.39 26.31
CA GLY A 154 4.49 -2.00 25.43
C GLY A 154 5.20 -0.98 24.54
N HIS A 155 6.06 -1.48 23.64
CA HIS A 155 6.77 -0.67 22.68
C HIS A 155 7.17 -1.51 21.45
N ILE A 156 7.30 -0.87 20.29
CA ILE A 156 7.95 -1.47 19.11
C ILE A 156 9.37 -0.91 19.05
N ASN A 157 10.36 -1.72 19.43
CA ASN A 157 11.78 -1.32 19.51
C ASN A 157 12.71 -2.27 18.77
N ASN A 158 12.34 -3.54 18.66
CA ASN A 158 13.21 -4.57 18.12
C ASN A 158 12.78 -5.00 16.73
N HIS A 159 12.84 -4.11 15.75
CA HIS A 159 12.57 -4.41 14.35
C HIS A 159 13.80 -4.17 13.49
N TYR A 160 13.95 -4.97 12.43
CA TYR A 160 15.02 -4.81 11.45
C TYR A 160 14.46 -4.15 10.19
N MET A 161 15.12 -3.08 9.73
CA MET A 161 14.78 -2.37 8.51
C MET A 161 15.92 -2.51 7.50
N LEU A 162 15.60 -3.05 6.33
CA LEU A 162 16.51 -3.07 5.19
C LEU A 162 16.00 -2.12 4.11
N ILE A 163 16.82 -1.15 3.74
CA ILE A 163 16.54 -0.22 2.65
C ILE A 163 17.45 -0.60 1.49
N VAL A 164 16.85 -0.98 0.38
CA VAL A 164 17.52 -1.39 -0.86
C VAL A 164 17.21 -0.36 -1.94
N ASP A 165 18.25 0.25 -2.50
CA ASP A 165 18.11 1.23 -3.59
C ASP A 165 19.36 1.20 -4.49
N LEU A 166 19.26 1.78 -5.69
CA LEU A 166 20.38 1.90 -6.62
C LEU A 166 21.35 3.02 -6.24
N ALA A 167 20.91 4.01 -5.44
CA ALA A 167 21.75 5.13 -5.07
C ALA A 167 23.01 4.69 -4.30
N ASP A 168 24.14 5.33 -4.59
CA ASP A 168 25.41 4.98 -3.95
C ASP A 168 25.35 5.21 -2.43
N ALA A 169 25.87 4.23 -1.68
CA ALA A 169 26.03 4.32 -0.24
C ALA A 169 27.20 5.25 0.13
N THR A 170 26.96 6.55 0.11
CA THR A 170 27.99 7.59 0.40
C THR A 170 28.19 7.85 1.91
N TRP A 171 27.43 7.19 2.77
CA TRP A 171 27.49 7.32 4.22
C TRP A 171 27.12 6.00 4.91
N ASP A 172 27.84 5.67 5.99
CA ASP A 172 27.48 4.55 6.86
C ASP A 172 26.39 4.97 7.86
N TRP A 173 25.14 4.69 7.52
CA TRP A 173 23.98 5.00 8.35
C TRP A 173 23.95 4.25 9.70
N SER A 174 24.81 3.22 9.89
CA SER A 174 24.95 2.61 11.22
C SER A 174 25.67 3.51 12.23
N GLN A 175 26.36 4.57 11.76
CA GLN A 175 26.96 5.60 12.60
C GLN A 175 26.00 6.76 12.93
N GLY A 176 24.73 6.69 12.47
CA GLY A 176 23.74 7.74 12.64
C GLY A 176 23.67 8.74 11.48
N GLU A 177 23.05 9.89 11.70
CA GLU A 177 22.83 10.91 10.66
C GLU A 177 24.16 11.59 10.25
N PRO A 178 24.40 11.79 8.93
CA PRO A 178 25.54 12.59 8.46
C PRO A 178 25.43 14.06 8.89
N PRO A 179 26.55 14.81 8.97
CA PRO A 179 26.51 16.25 9.23
C PRO A 179 25.86 17.01 8.07
N MET A 180 25.30 18.19 8.32
CA MET A 180 24.65 19.04 7.30
C MET A 180 25.57 19.43 6.13
N THR A 181 26.88 19.38 6.32
CA THR A 181 27.90 19.66 5.30
C THR A 181 28.12 18.49 4.33
N ASN A 182 27.57 17.32 4.62
CA ASN A 182 27.69 16.14 3.77
C ASN A 182 26.42 15.99 2.88
N PRO A 183 26.56 15.80 1.55
CA PRO A 183 25.42 15.60 0.64
C PRO A 183 24.44 14.48 1.06
N ALA A 184 24.94 13.42 1.70
CA ALA A 184 24.12 12.31 2.20
C ALA A 184 23.06 12.75 3.21
N TYR A 185 23.26 13.89 3.90
CA TYR A 185 22.25 14.49 4.79
C TYR A 185 20.94 14.84 4.09
N TYR A 186 21.00 15.09 2.79
CA TYR A 186 19.85 15.45 1.97
C TYR A 186 19.18 14.24 1.30
N LEU A 187 19.68 13.02 1.54
CA LEU A 187 18.98 11.77 1.22
C LEU A 187 17.84 11.54 2.22
N ARG A 188 16.74 12.27 1.99
CA ARG A 188 15.63 12.44 2.93
C ARG A 188 15.02 11.12 3.42
N TYR A 189 14.93 10.11 2.56
CA TYR A 189 14.30 8.85 2.90
C TYR A 189 15.11 8.04 3.93
N LEU A 190 16.44 8.01 3.81
CA LEU A 190 17.31 7.32 4.77
C LEU A 190 17.27 8.01 6.13
N LYS A 191 17.24 9.34 6.12
CA LYS A 191 17.04 10.14 7.34
C LYS A 191 15.71 9.82 8.02
N THR A 192 14.62 9.68 7.24
CA THR A 192 13.31 9.29 7.77
C THR A 192 13.36 7.90 8.40
N PHE A 193 13.94 6.89 7.75
CA PHE A 193 14.08 5.55 8.33
C PHE A 193 14.96 5.51 9.58
N ASN A 194 16.08 6.24 9.58
CA ASN A 194 17.02 6.25 10.71
C ASN A 194 16.38 6.74 12.02
N ARG A 195 15.30 7.53 11.93
CA ARG A 195 14.57 8.07 13.09
C ARG A 195 13.49 7.15 13.64
N MET A 196 13.24 6.00 13.02
CA MET A 196 12.13 5.09 13.36
C MET A 196 12.49 3.99 14.37
N GLY A 197 13.61 4.13 15.08
CA GLY A 197 14.10 3.10 15.99
C GLY A 197 14.47 1.80 15.28
N GLY A 198 14.65 0.73 16.04
CA GLY A 198 15.08 -0.56 15.51
C GLY A 198 16.50 -0.53 14.92
N THR A 199 16.82 -1.57 14.14
CA THR A 199 18.10 -1.67 13.43
C THR A 199 17.89 -1.37 11.95
N MET A 200 18.52 -0.30 11.45
CA MET A 200 18.48 0.07 10.04
C MET A 200 19.76 -0.37 9.31
N LYS A 201 19.60 -0.94 8.10
CA LYS A 201 20.69 -1.17 7.15
C LYS A 201 20.31 -0.63 5.77
N TYR A 202 21.31 -0.09 5.08
CA TYR A 202 21.20 0.35 3.69
C TYR A 202 22.04 -0.57 2.81
N LEU A 203 21.48 -1.01 1.69
CA LEU A 203 22.15 -1.83 0.69
C LEU A 203 21.99 -1.17 -0.68
N SER A 204 23.10 -0.67 -1.22
CA SER A 204 23.16 -0.15 -2.58
C SER A 204 23.32 -1.32 -3.56
N THR A 205 22.26 -1.67 -4.29
CA THR A 205 22.27 -2.79 -5.26
C THR A 205 21.07 -2.71 -6.20
N ASP A 206 21.16 -3.43 -7.32
CA ASP A 206 20.00 -3.64 -8.20
C ASP A 206 18.90 -4.44 -7.49
N ASN A 207 17.67 -3.91 -7.54
CA ASN A 207 16.50 -4.51 -6.89
C ASN A 207 16.18 -5.90 -7.43
N ARG A 208 16.39 -6.16 -8.73
CA ARG A 208 16.17 -7.48 -9.35
C ARG A 208 17.14 -8.49 -8.77
N ASP A 209 18.42 -8.13 -8.71
CA ASP A 209 19.47 -9.04 -8.22
C ASP A 209 19.27 -9.32 -6.73
N PHE A 210 18.87 -8.31 -5.95
CA PHE A 210 18.48 -8.47 -4.55
C PHE A 210 17.29 -9.43 -4.38
N LEU A 211 16.19 -9.22 -5.10
CA LEU A 211 14.99 -10.05 -5.00
C LEU A 211 15.27 -11.51 -5.40
N LEU A 212 16.07 -11.73 -6.44
CA LEU A 212 16.49 -13.07 -6.87
C LEU A 212 17.35 -13.75 -5.79
N ALA A 213 18.33 -13.04 -5.24
CA ALA A 213 19.18 -13.57 -4.18
C ALA A 213 18.37 -13.88 -2.90
N LEU A 214 17.44 -13.00 -2.52
CA LEU A 214 16.55 -13.22 -1.38
C LEU A 214 15.70 -14.47 -1.58
N TYR A 215 15.06 -14.60 -2.73
CA TYR A 215 14.27 -15.79 -3.07
C TYR A 215 15.12 -17.06 -3.00
N GLN A 216 16.32 -17.06 -3.59
CA GLN A 216 17.21 -18.23 -3.54
C GLN A 216 17.60 -18.61 -2.11
N ASN A 217 17.83 -17.64 -1.22
CA ASN A 217 18.21 -17.93 0.16
C ASN A 217 17.03 -18.39 1.04
N LEU A 218 15.80 -17.96 0.75
CA LEU A 218 14.60 -18.39 1.48
C LEU A 218 14.11 -19.79 1.06
N ASN A 219 14.54 -20.30 -0.09
CA ASN A 219 14.20 -21.65 -0.57
C ASN A 219 15.31 -22.70 -0.34
N LYS A 220 16.34 -22.35 0.45
CA LYS A 220 17.31 -23.32 0.96
C LYS A 220 16.75 -24.00 2.21
#